data_AF-A0A1Q3BDV4-F1
#
_entry.id   AF-A0A1Q3BDV4-F1
#
_cell.length_a   1.000
_cell.length_b   1.000
_cell.length_c   1.000
_cell.angle_alpha   90.00
_cell.angle_beta   90.00
_cell.angle_gamma   90.00
#
_symmetry.space_group_name_H-M   'P 1'
#
loop_
_entity.id
_entity.type
_entity.pdbx_description
1 polymer ?
#
loop_
_entity_poly.entity_id
_entity_poly.type
_entity_poly.pdbx_seq_one_letter_code
_entity_poly.pdbx_strand_id
1 'polypeptide(L)'
;VLLNLREPEHEMPFEEFIKLVKDKYHRACPLSRLMKQKRPINWKSERLHLEDANSRKISIKMNFRNFKPHKRHILQLHLKTVIIAGIYLFGFQNMWNLTPDTDLLTELPEEYTNETALADLIDNSLQAVWSNGKEDRRLIRVDIPGDRISIFDTGPGMDDCDENAIVKWGRWELHLTSSKVLAMGGKPPYLMPFFGMFGYGGLVASMHLGRRALLSSKTKNCRKVFTLHLERDALLGSSGSDNSWWTKGGIRDASEDEIESSPQRSFTKVDILDPKVEILDIYKLQCKLKDIYFPYIQGDEMSNRGMTTTPIEFQVNGADLAEIEGGEVAVTNLHSCNGPKFVFQLRFSLVQDNAASRIPVSKIQWANACLKCVYFPFIEGKENIERILDKLGAEGSGILVNFETFSRVSIRRLGRLLPDARWACLPSMECRYRKGDKAHLLKRCCLRVKCFIDTDAGFNPTPSK
;
A
#
# COMPACT_ATOMS: atom_id res chain seq x y z
N VAL A 1 29.28 0.25 9.04
CA VAL A 1 30.26 1.37 8.98
C VAL A 1 29.99 2.11 7.69
N LEU A 2 29.79 3.43 7.74
CA LEU A 2 29.65 4.24 6.52
C LEU A 2 31.04 4.77 6.15
N LEU A 3 31.60 4.51 4.97
CA LEU A 3 32.89 5.03 4.51
C LEU A 3 32.66 6.10 3.44
N ASN A 4 33.32 7.26 3.57
CA ASN A 4 33.25 8.33 2.57
C ASN A 4 34.64 8.46 1.97
N LEU A 5 34.76 8.20 0.67
CA LEU A 5 35.99 8.37 -0.09
C LEU A 5 35.83 9.59 -0.99
N ARG A 6 36.74 10.55 -0.88
CA ARG A 6 36.80 11.71 -1.76
C ARG A 6 37.81 11.38 -2.85
N GLU A 7 37.35 11.35 -4.10
CA GLU A 7 38.17 11.13 -5.30
C GLU A 7 39.14 9.94 -5.16
N PRO A 8 38.64 8.72 -4.90
CA PRO A 8 39.52 7.55 -4.90
C PRO A 8 40.12 7.34 -6.30
N GLU A 9 41.36 6.84 -6.36
CA GLU A 9 41.93 6.30 -7.59
C GLU A 9 40.99 5.24 -8.19
N HIS A 10 41.13 4.92 -9.48
CA HIS A 10 40.21 3.99 -10.14
C HIS A 10 40.16 2.59 -9.51
N GLU A 11 41.27 2.15 -8.93
CA GLU A 11 41.38 0.88 -8.23
C GLU A 11 42.15 1.05 -6.93
N MET A 12 41.85 0.21 -5.93
CA MET A 12 42.56 0.15 -4.66
C MET A 12 42.76 -1.31 -4.25
N PRO A 13 43.96 -1.72 -3.81
CA PRO A 13 44.18 -3.06 -3.26
C PRO A 13 43.20 -3.37 -2.14
N PHE A 14 42.71 -4.62 -2.09
CA PHE A 14 41.70 -5.01 -1.12
C PHE A 14 42.16 -4.81 0.33
N GLU A 15 43.42 -5.12 0.64
CA GLU A 15 44.00 -4.95 1.98
C GLU A 15 44.01 -3.49 2.44
N GLU A 16 44.32 -2.57 1.52
CA GLU A 16 44.31 -1.13 1.80
C GLU A 16 42.88 -0.64 2.06
N PHE A 17 41.92 -1.07 1.25
CA PHE A 17 40.51 -0.76 1.46
C PHE A 17 40.00 -1.28 2.81
N ILE A 18 40.31 -2.54 3.15
CA ILE A 18 39.93 -3.15 4.42
C ILE A 18 40.59 -2.43 5.61
N LYS A 19 41.83 -1.92 5.46
CA LYS A 19 42.46 -1.08 6.48
C LYS A 19 41.65 0.19 6.73
N LEU A 20 41.18 0.88 5.69
CA LEU A 20 40.31 2.06 5.83
C LEU A 20 38.99 1.72 6.54
N VAL A 21 38.37 0.58 6.18
CA VAL A 21 37.14 0.09 6.82
C VAL A 21 37.37 -0.22 8.29
N LYS A 22 38.47 -0.90 8.62
CA LYS A 22 38.88 -1.25 9.99
C LYS A 22 39.14 -0.01 10.83
N ASP A 23 39.88 0.96 10.31
CA ASP A 23 40.18 2.22 11.01
C ASP A 23 38.91 3.02 11.27
N LYS A 24 37.96 3.00 10.32
CA LYS A 24 36.67 3.66 10.51
C LYS A 24 35.77 2.91 11.49
N TYR A 25 35.78 1.58 11.46
CA TYR A 25 35.09 0.74 12.45
C TYR A 25 35.58 1.03 13.86
N HIS A 26 36.90 1.07 14.09
CA HIS A 26 37.48 1.36 15.39
C HIS A 26 37.20 2.80 15.85
N ARG A 27 37.18 3.78 14.95
CA ARG A 27 36.78 5.16 15.28
C ARG A 27 35.30 5.30 15.64
N ALA A 28 34.43 4.49 15.04
CA ALA A 28 32.99 4.50 15.33
C ALA A 28 32.63 3.73 16.61
N CYS A 29 33.47 2.80 17.08
CA CYS A 29 33.18 1.95 18.24
C CYS A 29 33.03 2.70 19.58
N PRO A 30 33.87 3.71 19.93
CA PRO A 30 33.76 4.40 21.22
C PRO A 30 32.50 5.28 21.37
N LEU A 31 31.91 5.73 20.26
CA LEU A 31 30.83 6.73 20.26
C LEU A 31 29.42 6.13 20.44
N SER A 32 29.26 4.81 20.37
CA SER A 32 27.94 4.17 20.50
C SER A 32 27.81 3.42 21.83
N ARG A 33 27.14 4.02 22.83
CA ARG A 33 26.75 3.37 24.09
C ARG A 33 25.92 2.06 23.90
N LEU A 34 25.41 1.82 22.68
CA LEU A 34 24.64 0.63 22.29
C LEU A 34 25.46 -0.62 21.91
N MET A 35 26.78 -0.56 21.75
CA MET A 35 27.56 -1.68 21.17
C MET A 35 28.11 -2.72 22.16
N LYS A 36 27.47 -2.93 23.33
CA LYS A 36 27.93 -3.91 24.34
C LYS A 36 27.82 -5.40 23.94
N GLN A 37 27.25 -5.74 22.78
CA GLN A 37 27.03 -7.14 22.36
C GLN A 37 27.45 -7.48 20.90
N LYS A 38 28.64 -7.04 20.43
CA LYS A 38 29.13 -7.50 19.11
C LYS A 38 30.29 -8.48 19.22
N ARG A 39 30.20 -9.57 18.44
CA ARG A 39 31.27 -10.57 18.29
C ARG A 39 32.54 -9.89 17.75
N PRO A 40 33.74 -10.26 18.23
CA PRO A 40 34.99 -9.71 17.72
C PRO A 40 35.18 -10.05 16.24
N ILE A 41 35.58 -9.06 15.44
CA ILE A 41 35.84 -9.23 14.00
C ILE A 41 37.26 -9.76 13.81
N ASN A 42 37.40 -10.92 13.15
CA ASN A 42 38.70 -11.45 12.75
C ASN A 42 39.19 -10.80 11.45
N TRP A 43 39.80 -9.62 11.57
CA TRP A 43 40.36 -8.87 10.44
C TRP A 43 41.55 -9.53 9.74
N LYS A 44 42.19 -10.54 10.35
CA LYS A 44 43.37 -11.24 9.81
C LYS A 44 43.01 -12.53 9.06
N SER A 45 41.74 -12.74 8.76
CA SER A 45 41.28 -13.96 8.07
C SER A 45 41.68 -13.95 6.60
N GLU A 46 42.38 -14.99 6.14
CA GLU A 46 42.75 -15.18 4.72
C GLU A 46 41.54 -15.33 3.76
N ARG A 47 40.35 -15.63 4.30
CA ARG A 47 39.10 -15.78 3.52
C ARG A 47 38.17 -14.56 3.58
N LEU A 48 38.69 -13.43 4.04
CA LEU A 48 37.93 -12.18 4.14
C LEU A 48 37.61 -11.66 2.73
N HIS A 49 36.33 -11.43 2.45
CA HIS A 49 35.89 -10.87 1.18
C HIS A 49 34.69 -9.95 1.41
N LEU A 50 34.52 -9.02 0.48
CA LEU A 50 33.33 -8.18 0.39
C LEU A 50 32.39 -8.77 -0.67
N GLU A 51 31.10 -8.71 -0.41
CA GLU A 51 30.06 -9.03 -1.40
C GLU A 51 29.22 -7.77 -1.66
N ASP A 52 28.99 -7.44 -2.93
CA ASP A 52 28.11 -6.34 -3.33
C ASP A 52 26.65 -6.79 -3.48
N ALA A 53 25.73 -5.85 -3.76
CA ALA A 53 24.31 -6.13 -3.98
C ALA A 53 24.02 -7.07 -5.17
N ASN A 54 25.00 -7.28 -6.06
CA ASN A 54 24.94 -8.18 -7.23
C ASN A 54 25.62 -9.54 -6.98
N SER A 55 25.96 -9.85 -5.73
CA SER A 55 26.66 -11.07 -5.33
C SER A 55 28.05 -11.22 -5.94
N ARG A 56 28.69 -10.10 -6.33
CA ARG A 56 30.07 -10.12 -6.79
C ARG A 56 30.98 -10.14 -5.57
N LYS A 57 31.82 -11.16 -5.50
CA LYS A 57 32.84 -11.31 -4.47
C LYS A 57 34.06 -10.47 -4.82
N ILE A 58 34.51 -9.67 -3.87
CA ILE A 58 35.67 -8.79 -3.97
C ILE A 58 36.66 -9.23 -2.90
N SER A 59 37.80 -9.77 -3.32
CA SER A 59 38.86 -10.26 -2.43
C SER A 59 40.27 -9.82 -2.84
N ILE A 60 40.43 -9.23 -4.03
CA ILE A 60 41.76 -8.88 -4.60
C ILE A 60 41.93 -7.36 -4.69
N LYS A 61 41.00 -6.67 -5.35
CA LYS A 61 41.03 -5.21 -5.52
C LYS A 61 39.62 -4.63 -5.58
N MET A 62 39.46 -3.43 -5.05
CA MET A 62 38.29 -2.58 -5.24
C MET A 62 38.44 -1.84 -6.56
N ASN A 63 37.51 -2.04 -7.50
CA ASN A 63 37.44 -1.24 -8.73
C ASN A 63 36.29 -0.24 -8.61
N PHE A 64 36.62 1.03 -8.46
CA PHE A 64 35.65 2.09 -8.21
C PHE A 64 34.82 2.46 -9.45
N ARG A 65 35.25 2.09 -10.66
CA ARG A 65 34.48 2.30 -11.90
C ARG A 65 33.18 1.49 -11.93
N ASN A 66 33.10 0.43 -11.13
CA ASN A 66 31.89 -0.37 -10.98
C ASN A 66 30.83 0.29 -10.08
N PHE A 67 31.19 1.37 -9.38
CA PHE A 67 30.31 2.06 -8.45
C PHE A 67 29.97 3.45 -8.99
N LYS A 68 28.67 3.77 -9.00
CA LYS A 68 28.21 5.10 -9.44
C LYS A 68 28.70 6.17 -8.45
N PRO A 69 29.38 7.24 -8.90
CA PRO A 69 29.80 8.33 -8.03
C PRO A 69 28.59 9.02 -7.39
N HIS A 70 28.78 9.59 -6.20
CA HIS A 70 27.76 10.28 -5.41
C HIS A 70 26.53 9.43 -5.00
N LYS A 71 26.55 8.12 -5.25
CA LYS A 71 25.55 7.18 -4.74
C LYS A 71 26.12 6.37 -3.58
N ARG A 72 25.23 5.92 -2.69
CA ARG A 72 25.56 4.98 -1.62
C ARG A 72 25.59 3.56 -2.18
N HIS A 73 26.57 2.77 -1.74
CA HIS A 73 26.73 1.36 -2.12
C HIS A 73 26.90 0.53 -0.87
N ILE A 74 26.11 -0.53 -0.72
CA ILE A 74 26.20 -1.43 0.43
C ILE A 74 27.10 -2.62 0.06
N LEU A 75 28.13 -2.83 0.89
CA LEU A 75 29.06 -3.97 0.79
C LEU A 75 29.00 -4.79 2.08
N GLN A 76 28.83 -6.10 1.93
CA GLN A 76 28.78 -7.04 3.04
C GLN A 76 30.17 -7.63 3.30
N LEU A 77 30.64 -7.53 4.54
CA LEU A 77 31.90 -8.13 4.97
C LEU A 77 31.66 -9.55 5.48
N HIS A 78 32.18 -10.55 4.76
CA HIS A 78 32.07 -11.94 5.15
C HIS A 78 33.27 -12.37 6.00
N LEU A 79 32.98 -12.73 7.25
CA LEU A 79 33.90 -13.32 8.22
C LEU A 79 33.45 -14.77 8.38
N LYS A 80 34.33 -15.75 8.11
CA LYS A 80 34.08 -17.22 8.12
C LYS A 80 32.71 -17.66 8.69
N THR A 81 31.87 -18.26 7.86
CA THR A 81 30.55 -18.82 8.20
C THR A 81 30.67 -19.79 9.38
N VAL A 82 30.18 -19.42 10.56
CA VAL A 82 29.78 -20.41 11.57
C VAL A 82 28.30 -20.67 11.32
N ILE A 83 27.99 -21.79 10.68
CA ILE A 83 26.64 -22.34 10.65
C ILE A 83 26.38 -22.80 12.09
N ILE A 84 25.67 -21.98 12.87
CA ILE A 84 25.08 -22.43 14.12
C ILE A 84 23.63 -22.77 13.77
N ALA A 85 23.34 -24.07 13.73
CA ALA A 85 21.99 -24.64 13.82
C ALA A 85 20.91 -23.99 12.91
N GLY A 86 21.12 -23.96 11.58
CA GLY A 86 20.04 -23.71 10.61
C GLY A 86 19.37 -22.34 10.61
N ILE A 87 19.76 -21.40 11.50
CA ILE A 87 19.20 -20.05 11.57
C ILE A 87 20.17 -19.08 10.92
N TYR A 88 19.91 -18.71 9.66
CA TYR A 88 20.61 -17.60 9.02
C TYR A 88 20.21 -16.28 9.68
N LEU A 89 21.07 -15.71 10.51
CA LEU A 89 20.95 -14.32 10.98
C LEU A 89 21.37 -13.37 9.83
N PHE A 90 20.48 -13.15 8.86
CA PHE A 90 20.67 -12.15 7.78
C PHE A 90 20.47 -10.69 8.24
N GLY A 91 20.31 -10.47 9.55
CA GLY A 91 20.01 -9.17 10.13
C GLY A 91 21.26 -8.39 10.57
N PHE A 92 21.44 -7.19 10.03
CA PHE A 92 22.38 -6.18 10.51
C PHE A 92 21.68 -5.22 11.48
N GLN A 93 22.22 -5.07 12.69
CA GLN A 93 21.78 -4.02 13.61
C GLN A 93 22.19 -2.64 13.08
N ASN A 94 21.30 -1.65 13.22
CA ASN A 94 21.51 -0.25 12.83
C ASN A 94 21.89 -0.09 11.34
N MET A 95 21.22 -0.85 10.47
CA MET A 95 21.46 -0.79 9.03
C MET A 95 20.86 0.48 8.41
N TRP A 96 19.66 0.84 8.86
CA TRP A 96 18.86 1.88 8.22
C TRP A 96 18.68 3.07 9.15
N ASN A 97 18.94 4.26 8.64
CA ASN A 97 18.67 5.51 9.33
C ASN A 97 17.31 6.05 8.89
N LEU A 98 16.37 6.02 9.82
CA LEU A 98 14.99 6.45 9.68
C LEU A 98 14.68 7.71 10.48
N THR A 99 15.70 8.42 11.00
CA THR A 99 15.52 9.67 11.77
C THR A 99 14.45 10.53 11.12
N PRO A 100 13.27 10.67 11.75
CA PRO A 100 12.19 11.45 11.20
C PRO A 100 12.50 12.94 11.37
N ASP A 101 11.86 13.79 10.56
CA ASP A 101 11.56 15.15 11.01
C ASP A 101 10.36 15.04 11.97
N THR A 102 10.65 15.31 13.26
CA THR A 102 9.81 15.47 14.47
C THR A 102 8.33 15.01 14.50
N ASP A 103 8.00 14.21 15.52
CA ASP A 103 6.76 14.12 16.34
C ASP A 103 5.38 13.88 15.71
N LEU A 104 5.16 12.78 14.97
CA LEU A 104 3.83 12.45 14.44
C LEU A 104 3.25 11.04 14.76
N LEU A 105 3.98 10.16 15.45
CA LEU A 105 3.39 8.87 15.88
C LEU A 105 2.45 8.99 17.09
N THR A 106 2.40 10.15 17.73
CA THR A 106 1.57 10.44 18.91
C THR A 106 0.16 10.89 18.56
N GLU A 107 -0.10 11.33 17.32
CA GLU A 107 -1.39 11.88 16.88
C GLU A 107 -2.00 11.03 15.75
N LEU A 108 -2.31 9.77 16.04
CA LEU A 108 -3.16 8.98 15.13
C LEU A 108 -4.59 9.55 15.17
N PRO A 109 -5.29 9.65 14.02
CA PRO A 109 -6.70 10.04 14.02
C PRO A 109 -7.52 9.09 14.89
N GLU A 110 -8.45 9.63 15.69
CA GLU A 110 -9.32 8.85 16.59
C GLU A 110 -10.15 7.78 15.85
N GLU A 111 -10.38 7.95 14.55
CA GLU A 111 -11.23 7.10 13.70
C GLU A 111 -10.45 6.02 12.91
N TYR A 112 -9.13 5.87 13.13
CA TYR A 112 -8.33 4.90 12.39
C TYR A 112 -8.55 3.47 12.92
N THR A 113 -9.26 2.65 12.15
CA THR A 113 -9.58 1.25 12.45
C THR A 113 -8.54 0.28 11.87
N ASN A 114 -8.59 -0.98 12.30
CA ASN A 114 -7.75 -2.04 11.73
C ASN A 114 -8.04 -2.25 10.24
N GLU A 115 -9.31 -2.21 9.84
CA GLU A 115 -9.68 -2.34 8.43
C GLU A 115 -9.15 -1.19 7.58
N THR A 116 -9.25 0.05 8.06
CA THR A 116 -8.69 1.21 7.35
C THR A 116 -7.16 1.15 7.29
N ALA A 117 -6.51 0.66 8.34
CA ALA A 117 -5.06 0.46 8.35
C ALA A 117 -4.63 -0.63 7.35
N LEU A 118 -5.35 -1.76 7.30
CA LEU A 118 -5.09 -2.80 6.32
C LEU A 118 -5.29 -2.29 4.89
N ALA A 119 -6.37 -1.54 4.64
CA ALA A 119 -6.63 -0.92 3.36
C ALA A 119 -5.54 0.08 2.96
N ASP A 120 -4.98 0.86 3.89
CA ASP A 120 -3.86 1.77 3.58
C ASP A 120 -2.59 1.05 3.13
N LEU A 121 -2.31 -0.14 3.66
CA LEU A 121 -1.19 -0.96 3.19
C LEU A 121 -1.47 -1.54 1.81
N ILE A 122 -2.68 -2.02 1.59
CA ILE A 122 -3.12 -2.54 0.28
C ILE A 122 -3.13 -1.42 -0.78
N ASP A 123 -3.50 -0.19 -0.42
CA ASP A 123 -3.45 0.97 -1.31
C ASP A 123 -2.03 1.19 -1.85
N ASN A 124 -1.00 1.01 -1.02
CA ASN A 124 0.40 1.13 -1.45
C ASN A 124 0.79 0.00 -2.42
N SER A 125 0.40 -1.24 -2.10
CA SER A 125 0.62 -2.39 -2.99
C SER A 125 -0.12 -2.23 -4.31
N LEU A 126 -1.35 -1.71 -4.29
CA LEU A 126 -2.15 -1.42 -5.47
C LEU A 126 -1.48 -0.35 -6.34
N GLN A 127 -0.99 0.73 -5.74
CA GLN A 127 -0.22 1.74 -6.45
C GLN A 127 1.03 1.14 -7.11
N ALA A 128 1.74 0.25 -6.40
CA ALA A 128 2.94 -0.42 -6.90
C ALA A 128 2.63 -1.30 -8.10
N VAL A 129 1.70 -2.26 -7.99
CA VAL A 129 1.36 -3.17 -9.10
C VAL A 129 0.72 -2.46 -10.27
N TRP A 130 0.03 -1.34 -10.05
CA TRP A 130 -0.58 -0.56 -11.14
C TRP A 130 0.47 0.12 -12.04
N SER A 131 1.66 0.39 -11.49
CA SER A 131 2.79 0.95 -12.23
C SER A 131 3.51 -0.07 -13.13
N ASN A 132 3.21 -1.36 -12.99
CA ASN A 132 3.80 -2.42 -13.81
C ASN A 132 3.34 -2.32 -15.28
N GLY A 133 4.14 -2.91 -16.18
CA GLY A 133 3.79 -3.06 -17.58
C GLY A 133 2.50 -3.87 -17.79
N LYS A 134 1.98 -3.89 -19.02
CA LYS A 134 0.77 -4.67 -19.36
C LYS A 134 1.01 -6.18 -19.33
N GLU A 135 2.22 -6.61 -19.67
CA GLU A 135 2.64 -8.02 -19.70
C GLU A 135 3.12 -8.52 -18.33
N ASP A 136 3.30 -7.60 -17.39
CA ASP A 136 3.73 -7.89 -16.05
C ASP A 136 2.50 -8.29 -15.23
N ARG A 137 2.45 -9.53 -14.73
CA ARG A 137 1.58 -9.98 -13.63
C ARG A 137 1.44 -8.92 -12.52
N ARG A 138 0.21 -8.60 -12.17
CA ARG A 138 -0.17 -7.66 -11.11
C ARG A 138 -0.90 -8.43 -10.03
N LEU A 139 -0.15 -8.91 -9.05
CA LEU A 139 -0.67 -9.71 -7.94
C LEU A 139 -0.55 -8.92 -6.64
N ILE A 140 -1.63 -8.93 -5.86
CA ILE A 140 -1.65 -8.59 -4.44
C ILE A 140 -2.14 -9.83 -3.69
N ARG A 141 -1.39 -10.27 -2.69
CA ARG A 141 -1.76 -11.38 -1.82
C ARG A 141 -1.72 -10.93 -0.36
N VAL A 142 -2.82 -11.16 0.36
CA VAL A 142 -2.94 -10.85 1.78
C VAL A 142 -3.18 -12.16 2.52
N ASP A 143 -2.26 -12.54 3.39
CA ASP A 143 -2.36 -13.75 4.21
C ASP A 143 -2.40 -13.35 5.68
N ILE A 144 -3.42 -13.82 6.40
CA ILE A 144 -3.60 -13.56 7.84
C ILE A 144 -3.61 -14.91 8.56
N PRO A 145 -2.44 -15.54 8.75
CA PRO A 145 -2.28 -16.60 9.74
C PRO A 145 -2.38 -16.00 11.16
N GLY A 146 -2.74 -16.82 12.15
CA GLY A 146 -3.11 -16.32 13.50
C GLY A 146 -2.07 -15.44 14.22
N ASP A 147 -0.79 -15.49 13.85
CA ASP A 147 0.30 -14.76 14.49
C ASP A 147 0.87 -13.58 13.68
N ARG A 148 0.42 -13.36 12.43
CA ARG A 148 0.95 -12.31 11.55
C ARG A 148 -0.02 -11.91 10.43
N ILE A 149 0.16 -10.72 9.89
CA ILE A 149 -0.49 -10.26 8.66
C ILE A 149 0.60 -10.08 7.61
N SER A 150 0.54 -10.81 6.51
CA SER A 150 1.48 -10.75 5.39
C SER A 150 0.80 -10.14 4.17
N ILE A 151 1.36 -9.07 3.62
CA ILE A 151 0.91 -8.47 2.36
C ILE A 151 2.06 -8.58 1.36
N PHE A 152 1.83 -9.21 0.23
CA PHE A 152 2.79 -9.41 -0.84
C PHE A 152 2.27 -8.79 -2.13
N ASP A 153 3.12 -8.07 -2.85
CA ASP A 153 2.82 -7.54 -4.17
C ASP A 153 3.95 -7.78 -5.17
N THR A 154 3.59 -7.90 -6.44
CA THR A 154 4.53 -8.05 -7.56
C THR A 154 4.93 -6.72 -8.19
N GLY A 155 4.88 -5.62 -7.43
CA GLY A 155 5.26 -4.30 -7.93
C GLY A 155 6.75 -4.19 -8.28
N PRO A 156 7.22 -2.98 -8.65
CA PRO A 156 8.62 -2.74 -9.02
C PRO A 156 9.62 -3.02 -7.89
N GLY A 157 9.14 -3.02 -6.65
CA GLY A 157 9.94 -3.16 -5.44
C GLY A 157 10.79 -1.92 -5.14
N MET A 158 11.53 -2.05 -4.05
CA MET A 158 12.48 -1.11 -3.48
C MET A 158 13.84 -1.79 -3.23
N ASP A 159 14.91 -1.02 -3.29
CA ASP A 159 16.30 -1.48 -3.12
C ASP A 159 17.10 -0.52 -2.22
N ASP A 160 18.43 -0.45 -2.39
CA ASP A 160 19.31 0.48 -1.67
C ASP A 160 19.62 1.77 -2.45
N CYS A 161 19.06 1.95 -3.65
CA CYS A 161 19.29 3.14 -4.46
C CYS A 161 18.48 4.33 -3.93
N ASP A 162 19.07 5.53 -3.87
CA ASP A 162 18.43 6.74 -3.33
C ASP A 162 17.06 7.08 -3.97
N GLU A 163 16.80 6.64 -5.20
CA GLU A 163 15.54 6.85 -5.91
C GLU A 163 14.40 5.95 -5.35
N ASN A 164 14.67 4.65 -5.15
CA ASN A 164 13.69 3.64 -4.73
C ASN A 164 14.07 2.96 -3.40
N ALA A 165 14.74 3.71 -2.51
CA ALA A 165 15.33 3.13 -1.32
C ALA A 165 14.26 2.58 -0.37
N ILE A 166 14.45 1.36 0.12
CA ILE A 166 13.56 0.71 1.11
C ILE A 166 13.37 1.56 2.37
N VAL A 167 14.36 2.38 2.71
CA VAL A 167 14.27 3.29 3.86
C VAL A 167 13.21 4.37 3.70
N LYS A 168 12.85 4.76 2.47
CA LYS A 168 11.79 5.76 2.24
C LYS A 168 10.44 5.28 2.75
N TRP A 169 10.19 3.97 2.68
CA TRP A 169 8.98 3.37 3.22
C TRP A 169 8.87 3.53 4.74
N GLY A 170 10.00 3.37 5.44
CA GLY A 170 10.07 3.53 6.90
C GLY A 170 10.33 4.96 7.35
N ARG A 171 10.55 5.89 6.41
CA ARG A 171 10.73 7.30 6.72
C ARG A 171 9.39 8.00 6.69
N TRP A 172 9.31 8.94 7.60
CA TRP A 172 8.23 9.88 7.64
C TRP A 172 8.51 11.02 6.66
N GLU A 173 8.12 10.87 5.40
CA GLU A 173 8.23 11.94 4.41
C GLU A 173 6.82 12.38 3.99
N LEU A 174 6.50 13.65 4.28
CA LEU A 174 5.38 14.35 3.65
C LEU A 174 5.67 14.44 2.15
N HIS A 175 5.27 13.42 1.40
CA HIS A 175 5.22 13.53 -0.05
C HIS A 175 4.15 14.57 -0.40
N LEU A 176 4.57 15.84 -0.58
CA LEU A 176 3.77 16.82 -1.30
C LEU A 176 3.53 16.27 -2.71
N THR A 177 2.34 15.74 -2.92
CA THR A 177 1.98 14.95 -4.11
C THR A 177 1.88 15.81 -5.35
N SER A 178 2.98 15.97 -6.08
CA SER A 178 2.96 16.32 -7.51
C SER A 178 2.14 15.31 -8.33
N SER A 179 2.00 14.07 -7.84
CA SER A 179 1.19 12.99 -8.42
C SER A 179 -0.33 13.24 -8.36
N LYS A 180 -0.83 14.07 -7.44
CA LYS A 180 -2.27 14.39 -7.37
C LYS A 180 -2.78 15.01 -8.67
N VAL A 181 -1.95 15.84 -9.30
CA VAL A 181 -2.31 16.50 -10.57
C VAL A 181 -2.45 15.47 -11.69
N LEU A 182 -1.63 14.43 -11.69
CA LEU A 182 -1.73 13.35 -12.67
C LEU A 182 -3.06 12.61 -12.52
N ALA A 183 -3.53 12.42 -11.29
CA ALA A 183 -4.76 11.71 -10.93
C ALA A 183 -6.05 12.53 -11.06
N MET A 184 -5.99 13.77 -11.57
CA MET A 184 -7.16 14.57 -11.88
C MET A 184 -7.59 14.36 -13.34
N GLY A 185 -8.89 14.13 -13.56
CA GLY A 185 -9.44 13.79 -14.87
C GLY A 185 -9.28 12.31 -15.23
N GLY A 186 -9.44 12.00 -16.52
CA GLY A 186 -9.49 10.63 -17.04
C GLY A 186 -10.92 10.11 -17.24
N LYS A 187 -11.06 8.81 -17.49
CA LYS A 187 -12.37 8.16 -17.68
C LYS A 187 -12.86 7.56 -16.36
N PRO A 188 -14.14 7.73 -16.00
CA PRO A 188 -14.75 6.98 -14.90
C PRO A 188 -14.53 5.47 -15.06
N PRO A 189 -14.31 4.71 -13.98
CA PRO A 189 -14.36 5.11 -12.56
C PRO A 189 -13.05 5.74 -12.03
N TYR A 190 -12.24 6.35 -12.90
CA TYR A 190 -11.01 7.07 -12.58
C TYR A 190 -9.94 6.19 -11.91
N LEU A 191 -9.69 5.01 -12.48
CA LEU A 191 -8.71 4.03 -11.97
C LEU A 191 -7.28 4.55 -12.06
N MET A 192 -6.85 5.24 -11.01
CA MET A 192 -5.52 5.80 -10.88
C MET A 192 -5.14 5.80 -9.39
N PRO A 193 -4.54 4.71 -8.87
CA PRO A 193 -4.42 4.43 -7.43
C PRO A 193 -3.37 5.31 -6.72
N PHE A 194 -3.48 6.63 -6.84
CA PHE A 194 -2.69 7.61 -6.12
C PHE A 194 -3.42 8.03 -4.84
N PHE A 195 -3.44 7.13 -3.86
CA PHE A 195 -4.16 7.33 -2.60
C PHE A 195 -3.34 8.04 -1.52
N GLY A 196 -2.00 8.02 -1.64
CA GLY A 196 -1.10 8.69 -0.72
C GLY A 196 -1.27 10.21 -0.80
N MET A 197 -1.97 10.80 0.17
CA MET A 197 -2.17 12.27 0.26
C MET A 197 -1.55 12.89 1.50
N PHE A 198 -1.33 12.08 2.53
CA PHE A 198 -1.11 12.58 3.87
C PHE A 198 0.22 12.10 4.48
N GLY A 199 0.99 11.25 3.78
CA GLY A 199 2.30 10.76 4.24
C GLY A 199 2.25 9.72 5.37
N TYR A 200 1.07 9.35 5.86
CA TYR A 200 0.90 8.45 7.00
C TYR A 200 0.94 6.94 6.63
N GLY A 201 0.55 6.56 5.40
CA GLY A 201 0.00 5.22 5.11
C GLY A 201 0.79 4.00 5.59
N GLY A 202 2.01 3.76 5.08
CA GLY A 202 2.70 2.46 5.28
C GLY A 202 3.19 2.21 6.72
N LEU A 203 3.96 3.15 7.26
CA LEU A 203 4.54 3.03 8.59
C LEU A 203 3.45 3.06 9.69
N VAL A 204 2.53 4.03 9.60
CA VAL A 204 1.47 4.19 10.61
C VAL A 204 0.52 3.00 10.62
N ALA A 205 0.04 2.56 9.46
CA ALA A 205 -0.85 1.41 9.36
C ALA A 205 -0.22 0.16 9.98
N SER A 206 1.06 -0.08 9.69
CA SER A 206 1.78 -1.24 10.21
C SER A 206 1.91 -1.20 11.73
N MET A 207 2.22 -0.03 12.29
CA MET A 207 2.31 0.15 13.74
C MET A 207 0.92 0.17 14.41
N HIS A 208 -0.14 0.50 13.67
CA HIS A 208 -1.51 0.40 14.14
C HIS A 208 -1.92 -1.08 14.28
N LEU A 209 -1.68 -1.88 13.24
CA LEU A 209 -2.07 -3.29 13.16
C LEU A 209 -1.25 -4.20 14.09
N GLY A 210 0.04 -3.94 14.26
CA GLY A 210 0.92 -4.79 15.08
C GLY A 210 2.02 -4.02 15.80
N ARG A 211 2.83 -4.75 16.57
CA ARG A 211 3.97 -4.16 17.31
C ARG A 211 5.25 -4.13 16.48
N ARG A 212 5.39 -5.02 15.50
CA ARG A 212 6.58 -5.14 14.67
C ARG A 212 6.17 -5.28 13.21
N ALA A 213 6.97 -4.72 12.31
CA ALA A 213 6.82 -4.91 10.88
C ALA A 213 8.16 -5.27 10.23
N LEU A 214 8.15 -6.26 9.36
CA LEU A 214 9.27 -6.67 8.53
C LEU A 214 8.89 -6.41 7.07
N LEU A 215 9.54 -5.43 6.47
CA LEU A 215 9.45 -5.16 5.05
C LEU A 215 10.59 -5.90 4.35
N SER A 216 10.25 -6.75 3.38
CA SER A 216 11.19 -7.40 2.46
C SER A 216 10.90 -6.91 1.06
N SER A 217 11.92 -6.54 0.30
CA SER A 217 11.70 -5.92 -1.00
C SER A 217 12.86 -6.18 -1.95
N LYS A 218 12.53 -6.30 -3.24
CA LYS A 218 13.50 -6.56 -4.31
C LYS A 218 13.07 -5.89 -5.59
N THR A 219 13.99 -5.16 -6.22
CA THR A 219 13.80 -4.64 -7.59
C THR A 219 14.27 -5.64 -8.63
N LYS A 220 13.75 -5.54 -9.86
CA LYS A 220 14.05 -6.43 -11.00
C LYS A 220 15.55 -6.54 -11.31
N ASN A 221 16.30 -5.47 -11.04
CA ASN A 221 17.74 -5.38 -11.31
C ASN A 221 18.61 -5.92 -10.17
N CYS A 222 18.05 -6.04 -8.96
CA CYS A 222 18.77 -6.53 -7.80
C CYS A 222 18.68 -8.06 -7.72
N ARG A 223 19.79 -8.71 -7.34
CA ARG A 223 19.79 -10.15 -7.08
C ARG A 223 19.30 -10.47 -5.67
N LYS A 224 19.70 -9.63 -4.71
CA LYS A 224 19.37 -9.78 -3.30
C LYS A 224 18.07 -9.07 -2.92
N VAL A 225 17.46 -9.54 -1.84
CA VAL A 225 16.32 -8.93 -1.17
C VAL A 225 16.83 -8.06 -0.03
N PHE A 226 16.34 -6.82 0.02
CA PHE A 226 16.58 -5.91 1.13
C PHE A 226 15.48 -6.05 2.16
N THR A 227 15.84 -5.98 3.43
CA THR A 227 14.89 -6.07 4.54
C THR A 227 15.03 -4.87 5.47
N LEU A 228 13.89 -4.39 5.96
CA LEU A 228 13.76 -3.30 6.91
C LEU A 228 12.87 -3.77 8.06
N HIS A 229 13.37 -3.65 9.29
CA HIS A 229 12.64 -4.04 10.48
C HIS A 229 12.16 -2.80 11.21
N LEU A 230 10.94 -2.81 11.73
CA LEU A 230 10.35 -1.71 12.46
C LEU A 230 9.74 -2.28 13.74
N GLU A 231 10.01 -1.61 14.86
CA GLU A 231 9.53 -2.00 16.18
C GLU A 231 8.89 -0.77 16.82
N ARG A 232 7.60 -0.87 17.19
CA ARG A 232 6.81 0.24 17.74
C ARG A 232 7.41 0.81 19.02
N ASP A 233 7.88 -0.05 19.91
CA ASP A 233 8.43 0.38 21.20
C ASP A 233 9.77 1.11 21.02
N ALA A 234 10.58 0.71 20.03
CA ALA A 234 11.83 1.40 19.68
C ALA A 234 11.58 2.75 19.01
N LEU A 235 10.50 2.86 18.23
CA LEU A 235 10.00 4.11 17.64
C LEU A 235 9.60 5.12 18.71
N LEU A 236 8.70 4.71 19.62
CA LEU A 236 8.17 5.58 20.67
C LEU A 236 9.22 5.95 21.73
N GLY A 237 10.15 5.04 22.05
CA GLY A 237 11.22 5.30 23.01
C GLY A 237 12.29 6.30 22.52
N SER A 238 12.29 6.65 21.23
CA SER A 238 13.28 7.53 20.61
C SER A 238 12.80 8.98 20.39
N SER A 239 11.51 9.26 20.62
CA SER A 239 10.85 10.54 20.29
C SER A 239 11.20 11.73 21.20
N GLY A 240 12.21 11.60 22.07
CA GLY A 240 12.55 12.62 23.09
C GLY A 240 13.98 13.16 23.01
N SER A 241 14.73 12.87 21.94
CA SER A 241 16.12 13.31 21.82
C SER A 241 16.48 13.63 20.38
N ASP A 242 17.44 14.55 20.15
CA ASP A 242 18.10 14.88 18.87
C ASP A 242 18.83 13.68 18.21
N ASN A 243 18.46 12.46 18.58
CA ASN A 243 19.15 11.24 18.22
C ASN A 243 18.66 10.70 16.90
N SER A 244 19.64 10.42 16.04
CA SER A 244 19.41 9.67 14.83
C SER A 244 18.71 8.34 15.12
N TRP A 245 17.55 8.07 14.51
CA TRP A 245 16.86 6.80 14.67
C TRP A 245 17.41 5.77 13.69
N TRP A 246 18.03 4.71 14.22
CA TRP A 246 18.57 3.60 13.45
C TRP A 246 17.79 2.33 13.74
N THR A 247 17.48 1.56 12.70
CA THR A 247 16.78 0.29 12.83
C THR A 247 17.54 -0.87 12.20
N LYS A 248 17.12 -2.09 12.56
CA LYS A 248 17.64 -3.33 11.99
C LYS A 248 17.19 -3.46 10.54
N GLY A 249 18.02 -4.12 9.76
CA GLY A 249 17.74 -4.45 8.37
C GLY A 249 18.55 -5.65 7.96
N GLY A 250 18.52 -6.02 6.69
CA GLY A 250 19.25 -7.18 6.21
C GLY A 250 19.32 -7.23 4.70
N ILE A 251 20.24 -8.04 4.21
CA ILE A 251 20.35 -8.40 2.80
C ILE A 251 20.41 -9.92 2.74
N ARG A 252 19.50 -10.52 1.98
CA ARG A 252 19.39 -11.98 1.87
C ARG A 252 19.06 -12.41 0.45
N ASP A 253 19.16 -13.69 0.19
CA ASP A 253 18.59 -14.28 -1.03
C ASP A 253 17.05 -14.35 -0.92
N ALA A 254 16.39 -14.36 -2.08
CA ALA A 254 14.94 -14.54 -2.14
C ALA A 254 14.57 -15.96 -1.72
N SER A 255 13.46 -16.11 -0.99
CA SER A 255 12.93 -17.43 -0.66
C SER A 255 12.32 -18.09 -1.89
N GLU A 256 12.10 -19.41 -1.83
CA GLU A 256 11.43 -20.16 -2.90
C GLU A 256 10.04 -19.58 -3.18
N ASP A 257 9.24 -19.34 -2.13
CA ASP A 257 7.91 -18.73 -2.25
C ASP A 257 7.93 -17.34 -2.92
N GLU A 258 8.93 -16.51 -2.60
CA GLU A 258 9.10 -15.18 -3.20
C GLU A 258 9.46 -15.29 -4.68
N ILE A 259 10.30 -16.25 -5.05
CA ILE A 259 10.70 -16.51 -6.44
C ILE A 259 9.51 -17.01 -7.26
N GLU A 260 8.76 -17.98 -6.73
CA GLU A 260 7.57 -18.52 -7.38
C GLU A 260 6.48 -17.46 -7.56
N SER A 261 6.26 -16.64 -6.52
CA SER A 261 5.24 -15.60 -6.54
C SER A 261 5.60 -14.38 -7.39
N SER A 262 6.89 -14.16 -7.69
CA SER A 262 7.40 -13.03 -8.49
C SER A 262 8.15 -13.46 -9.76
N PRO A 263 7.46 -13.92 -10.82
CA PRO A 263 8.11 -14.35 -12.07
C PRO A 263 8.93 -13.23 -12.73
N GLN A 264 8.56 -11.98 -12.50
CA GLN A 264 9.26 -10.78 -13.00
C GLN A 264 10.49 -10.38 -12.17
N ARG A 265 10.76 -11.09 -11.06
CA ARG A 265 11.91 -10.89 -10.16
C ARG A 265 11.88 -9.61 -9.32
N SER A 266 10.74 -8.94 -9.23
CA SER A 266 10.51 -7.82 -8.31
C SER A 266 9.29 -8.06 -7.44
N PHE A 267 9.36 -7.60 -6.20
CA PHE A 267 8.25 -7.69 -5.25
C PHE A 267 8.47 -6.76 -4.05
N THR A 268 7.38 -6.52 -3.33
CA THR A 268 7.39 -6.00 -1.96
C THR A 268 6.58 -6.93 -1.08
N LYS A 269 7.07 -7.20 0.13
CA LYS A 269 6.40 -8.01 1.14
C LYS A 269 6.44 -7.31 2.50
N VAL A 270 5.31 -7.15 3.14
CA VAL A 270 5.17 -6.57 4.48
C VAL A 270 4.60 -7.64 5.41
N ASP A 271 5.41 -8.09 6.36
CA ASP A 271 4.98 -8.99 7.45
C ASP A 271 4.78 -8.17 8.73
N ILE A 272 3.54 -8.03 9.20
CA ILE A 272 3.19 -7.44 10.49
C ILE A 272 3.12 -8.55 11.52
N LEU A 273 3.91 -8.44 12.58
CA LEU A 273 4.01 -9.44 13.64
C LEU A 273 3.34 -8.94 14.91
N ASP A 274 2.84 -9.88 15.70
CA ASP A 274 2.09 -9.63 16.94
C ASP A 274 0.89 -8.68 16.68
N PRO A 275 -0.06 -9.09 15.83
CA PRO A 275 -1.23 -8.28 15.51
C PRO A 275 -2.02 -7.98 16.79
N LYS A 276 -2.53 -6.75 16.93
CA LYS A 276 -3.24 -6.31 18.14
C LYS A 276 -4.63 -6.92 18.29
N VAL A 277 -5.20 -7.44 17.20
CA VAL A 277 -6.56 -7.96 17.14
C VAL A 277 -6.57 -9.22 16.29
N GLU A 278 -7.33 -10.22 16.73
CA GLU A 278 -7.64 -11.40 15.93
C GLU A 278 -8.70 -11.03 14.88
N ILE A 279 -8.36 -11.18 13.60
CA ILE A 279 -9.34 -11.09 12.52
C ILE A 279 -10.15 -12.39 12.56
N LEU A 280 -11.29 -12.36 13.24
CA LEU A 280 -12.08 -13.55 13.54
C LEU A 280 -12.84 -14.13 12.33
N ASP A 281 -13.08 -13.34 11.28
CA ASP A 281 -13.86 -13.76 10.11
C ASP A 281 -13.19 -13.37 8.78
N ILE A 282 -12.49 -14.34 8.19
CA ILE A 282 -11.79 -14.18 6.91
C ILE A 282 -12.75 -13.94 5.75
N TYR A 283 -13.93 -14.57 5.75
CA TYR A 283 -14.89 -14.40 4.66
C TYR A 283 -15.48 -12.99 4.66
N LYS A 284 -15.83 -12.44 5.83
CA LYS A 284 -16.26 -11.03 5.93
C LYS A 284 -15.18 -10.07 5.49
N LEU A 285 -13.92 -10.35 5.82
CA LEU A 285 -12.80 -9.54 5.33
C LEU A 285 -12.68 -9.62 3.81
N GLN A 286 -12.77 -10.81 3.22
CA GLN A 286 -12.75 -11.02 1.77
C GLN A 286 -13.86 -10.19 1.09
N CYS A 287 -15.09 -10.24 1.60
CA CYS A 287 -16.21 -9.45 1.09
C CYS A 287 -15.94 -7.93 1.21
N LYS A 288 -15.45 -7.46 2.37
CA LYS A 288 -15.11 -6.04 2.57
C LYS A 288 -14.02 -5.58 1.60
N LEU A 289 -12.93 -6.32 1.45
CA LEU A 289 -11.83 -5.98 0.54
C LEU A 289 -12.28 -6.05 -0.92
N LYS A 290 -13.12 -7.02 -1.28
CA LYS A 290 -13.74 -7.09 -2.61
C LYS A 290 -14.53 -5.83 -2.91
N ASP A 291 -15.37 -5.37 -1.98
CA ASP A 291 -16.15 -4.15 -2.16
C ASP A 291 -15.26 -2.90 -2.27
N ILE A 292 -14.22 -2.81 -1.43
CA ILE A 292 -13.31 -1.65 -1.42
C ILE A 292 -12.58 -1.50 -2.75
N TYR A 293 -12.08 -2.60 -3.30
CA TYR A 293 -11.26 -2.61 -4.51
C TYR A 293 -11.99 -3.13 -5.74
N PHE A 294 -13.33 -3.18 -5.71
CA PHE A 294 -14.14 -3.86 -6.73
C PHE A 294 -13.70 -3.50 -8.16
N PRO A 295 -13.60 -2.22 -8.57
CA PRO A 295 -13.23 -1.85 -9.94
C PRO A 295 -11.80 -2.22 -10.35
N TYR A 296 -10.92 -2.45 -9.37
CA TYR A 296 -9.56 -2.90 -9.61
C TYR A 296 -9.50 -4.42 -9.79
N ILE A 297 -10.36 -5.17 -9.11
CA ILE A 297 -10.43 -6.65 -9.17
C ILE A 297 -11.27 -7.09 -10.38
N GLN A 298 -12.46 -6.49 -10.56
CA GLN A 298 -13.41 -6.81 -11.61
C GLN A 298 -14.02 -5.51 -12.15
N GLY A 299 -13.98 -5.34 -13.47
CA GLY A 299 -14.64 -4.19 -14.10
C GLY A 299 -16.14 -4.18 -13.82
N ASP A 300 -16.72 -3.00 -13.53
CA ASP A 300 -18.17 -2.80 -13.36
C ASP A 300 -19.01 -3.17 -14.59
N GLU A 301 -18.37 -3.41 -15.74
CA GLU A 301 -19.02 -3.64 -17.01
C GLU A 301 -18.40 -4.83 -17.72
N MET A 302 -19.25 -5.66 -18.34
CA MET A 302 -18.80 -6.71 -19.23
C MET A 302 -18.09 -6.07 -20.44
N SER A 303 -16.90 -6.58 -20.77
CA SER A 303 -16.23 -6.13 -22.00
C SER A 303 -17.09 -6.44 -23.22
N ASN A 304 -16.80 -5.77 -24.35
CA ASN A 304 -17.47 -6.05 -25.64
C ASN A 304 -17.36 -7.53 -26.08
N ARG A 305 -16.48 -8.32 -25.46
CA ARG A 305 -16.29 -9.75 -25.71
C ARG A 305 -17.07 -10.65 -24.74
N GLY A 306 -17.90 -10.08 -23.87
CA GLY A 306 -18.66 -10.85 -22.87
C GLY A 306 -17.81 -11.43 -21.74
N MET A 307 -16.57 -10.97 -21.56
CA MET A 307 -15.71 -11.35 -20.44
C MET A 307 -15.56 -10.20 -19.44
N THR A 308 -15.57 -10.52 -18.15
CA THR A 308 -15.19 -9.58 -17.08
C THR A 308 -13.69 -9.36 -17.14
N THR A 309 -13.26 -8.11 -17.25
CA THR A 309 -11.83 -7.78 -17.15
C THR A 309 -11.39 -7.87 -15.70
N THR A 310 -10.27 -8.53 -15.44
CA THR A 310 -9.62 -8.63 -14.12
C THR A 310 -8.26 -7.92 -14.15
N PRO A 311 -8.20 -6.59 -13.87
CA PRO A 311 -6.97 -5.81 -13.99
C PRO A 311 -5.84 -6.24 -13.05
N ILE A 312 -6.19 -6.77 -11.89
CA ILE A 312 -5.25 -7.29 -10.90
C ILE A 312 -5.73 -8.65 -10.38
N GLU A 313 -4.80 -9.52 -10.05
CA GLU A 313 -5.03 -10.72 -9.26
C GLU A 313 -5.00 -10.32 -7.79
N PHE A 314 -6.09 -10.53 -7.05
CA PHE A 314 -6.17 -10.17 -5.65
C PHE A 314 -6.57 -11.40 -4.83
N GLN A 315 -5.62 -11.92 -4.04
CA GLN A 315 -5.80 -13.08 -3.19
C GLN A 315 -5.86 -12.70 -1.71
N VAL A 316 -6.78 -13.32 -0.96
CA VAL A 316 -6.85 -13.21 0.50
C VAL A 316 -6.94 -14.61 1.12
N ASN A 317 -5.95 -15.00 1.90
CA ASN A 317 -5.80 -16.35 2.48
C ASN A 317 -5.97 -17.45 1.41
N GLY A 318 -5.37 -17.26 0.24
CA GLY A 318 -5.40 -18.20 -0.89
C GLY A 318 -6.65 -18.14 -1.79
N ALA A 319 -7.72 -17.45 -1.40
CA ALA A 319 -8.91 -17.29 -2.25
C ALA A 319 -8.78 -16.05 -3.15
N ASP A 320 -9.11 -16.18 -4.44
CA ASP A 320 -9.19 -15.05 -5.37
C ASP A 320 -10.48 -14.25 -5.12
N LEU A 321 -10.35 -12.96 -4.81
CA LEU A 321 -11.49 -12.08 -4.58
C LEU A 321 -12.40 -11.92 -5.81
N ALA A 322 -11.90 -12.17 -7.02
CA ALA A 322 -12.73 -12.22 -8.21
C ALA A 322 -13.80 -13.33 -8.10
N GLU A 323 -13.51 -14.44 -7.44
CA GLU A 323 -14.41 -15.61 -7.30
C GLU A 323 -15.38 -15.48 -6.12
N ILE A 324 -15.12 -14.58 -5.18
CA ILE A 324 -15.99 -14.37 -4.00
C ILE A 324 -17.29 -13.68 -4.42
N GLU A 325 -18.44 -14.35 -4.33
CA GLU A 325 -19.72 -13.72 -4.72
C GLU A 325 -20.24 -12.66 -3.72
N GLY A 326 -19.74 -12.70 -2.48
CA GLY A 326 -20.24 -11.87 -1.38
C GLY A 326 -19.74 -10.43 -1.40
N GLY A 327 -20.37 -9.59 -0.58
CA GLY A 327 -20.11 -8.15 -0.49
C GLY A 327 -21.23 -7.31 -1.11
N GLU A 328 -21.48 -6.14 -0.53
CA GLU A 328 -22.56 -5.25 -0.93
C GLU A 328 -22.41 -4.77 -2.37
N VAL A 329 -21.21 -4.34 -2.79
CA VAL A 329 -20.98 -3.84 -4.15
C VAL A 329 -21.07 -4.98 -5.15
N ALA A 330 -20.45 -6.13 -4.84
CA ALA A 330 -20.48 -7.30 -5.71
C ALA A 330 -21.90 -7.84 -5.92
N VAL A 331 -22.65 -8.07 -4.82
CA VAL A 331 -24.02 -8.55 -4.86
C VAL A 331 -24.95 -7.52 -5.50
N THR A 332 -24.76 -6.22 -5.21
CA THR A 332 -25.51 -5.14 -5.87
C THR A 332 -25.31 -5.20 -7.38
N ASN A 333 -24.06 -5.28 -7.85
CA ASN A 333 -23.75 -5.28 -9.27
C ASN A 333 -24.38 -6.50 -9.98
N LEU A 334 -24.27 -7.70 -9.38
CA LEU A 334 -24.85 -8.93 -9.91
C LEU A 334 -26.38 -8.85 -10.11
N HIS A 335 -27.08 -8.24 -9.15
CA HIS A 335 -28.55 -8.12 -9.18
C HIS A 335 -29.04 -6.80 -9.77
N SER A 336 -28.15 -6.01 -10.36
CA SER A 336 -28.48 -4.74 -10.99
C SER A 336 -28.63 -4.83 -12.51
N CYS A 337 -29.53 -3.98 -13.01
CA CYS A 337 -29.85 -3.63 -14.39
C CYS A 337 -30.34 -4.74 -15.37
N ASN A 338 -31.25 -4.30 -16.25
CA ASN A 338 -31.67 -4.93 -17.52
C ASN A 338 -32.09 -3.82 -18.53
N GLY A 339 -31.60 -2.58 -18.36
CA GLY A 339 -32.06 -1.39 -19.09
C GLY A 339 -30.96 -0.33 -19.30
N PRO A 340 -31.26 0.82 -19.92
CA PRO A 340 -30.26 1.82 -20.29
C PRO A 340 -29.56 2.41 -19.07
N LYS A 341 -28.25 2.67 -19.21
CA LYS A 341 -27.44 3.31 -18.16
C LYS A 341 -27.87 4.76 -17.97
N PHE A 342 -28.04 5.17 -16.72
CA PHE A 342 -28.29 6.56 -16.36
C PHE A 342 -27.04 7.13 -15.68
N VAL A 343 -26.32 7.99 -16.41
CA VAL A 343 -25.00 8.49 -16.00
C VAL A 343 -24.96 10.01 -16.11
N PHE A 344 -24.51 10.67 -15.04
CA PHE A 344 -24.18 12.09 -15.07
C PHE A 344 -22.68 12.28 -14.93
N GLN A 345 -22.10 13.12 -15.78
CA GLN A 345 -20.74 13.60 -15.62
C GLN A 345 -20.78 15.02 -15.08
N LEU A 346 -20.15 15.22 -13.92
CA LEU A 346 -20.08 16.49 -13.24
C LEU A 346 -18.64 16.99 -13.27
N ARG A 347 -18.48 18.26 -13.61
CA ARG A 347 -17.19 18.96 -13.57
C ARG A 347 -17.33 20.17 -12.65
N PHE A 348 -16.47 20.23 -11.65
CA PHE A 348 -16.40 21.32 -10.70
C PHE A 348 -15.19 22.18 -11.02
N SER A 349 -15.36 23.49 -10.87
CA SER A 349 -14.27 24.47 -10.97
C SER A 349 -14.37 25.45 -9.82
N LEU A 350 -13.30 25.59 -9.05
CA LEU A 350 -13.19 26.58 -7.99
C LEU A 350 -12.07 27.56 -8.36
N VAL A 351 -12.39 28.84 -8.41
CA VAL A 351 -11.40 29.91 -8.57
C VAL A 351 -10.96 30.30 -7.16
N GLN A 352 -9.69 30.04 -6.82
CA GLN A 352 -9.11 30.58 -5.59
C GLN A 352 -8.59 32.00 -5.85
N ASP A 353 -9.26 32.98 -5.25
CA ASP A 353 -8.74 34.34 -5.16
C ASP A 353 -7.69 34.39 -4.04
N ASN A 354 -6.41 34.44 -4.43
CA ASN A 354 -5.32 34.60 -3.47
C ASN A 354 -5.28 36.06 -2.98
N ALA A 355 -6.05 36.39 -1.94
CA ALA A 355 -6.00 37.70 -1.29
C ALA A 355 -4.60 38.07 -0.73
N ALA A 356 -3.68 37.10 -0.63
CA ALA A 356 -2.32 37.28 -0.08
C ALA A 356 -1.18 37.33 -1.11
N SER A 357 -1.44 37.19 -2.43
CA SER A 357 -0.40 37.20 -3.46
C SER A 357 -0.52 38.42 -4.35
N ARG A 358 0.53 39.27 -4.43
CA ARG A 358 0.61 40.41 -5.36
C ARG A 358 0.81 40.01 -6.84
N ILE A 359 0.60 38.73 -7.17
CA ILE A 359 0.71 38.21 -8.54
C ILE A 359 -0.66 37.67 -8.97
N PRO A 360 -1.27 38.20 -10.05
CA PRO A 360 -2.57 37.78 -10.53
C PRO A 360 -2.44 36.49 -11.34
N VAL A 361 -2.28 35.36 -10.66
CA VAL A 361 -2.50 34.04 -11.26
C VAL A 361 -3.55 33.35 -10.39
N SER A 362 -4.81 33.43 -10.82
CA SER A 362 -5.89 32.65 -10.23
C SER A 362 -5.58 31.16 -10.45
N LYS A 363 -5.38 30.41 -9.37
CA LYS A 363 -5.22 28.96 -9.46
C LYS A 363 -6.61 28.36 -9.53
N ILE A 364 -7.02 27.95 -10.73
CA ILE A 364 -8.28 27.23 -10.90
C ILE A 364 -8.05 25.78 -10.46
N GLN A 365 -8.80 25.33 -9.46
CA GLN A 365 -8.86 23.94 -9.07
C GLN A 365 -10.05 23.28 -9.79
N TRP A 366 -9.82 22.12 -10.38
CA TRP A 366 -10.86 21.31 -11.01
C TRP A 366 -11.03 19.99 -10.27
N ALA A 367 -12.25 19.44 -10.32
CA ALA A 367 -12.54 18.11 -9.85
C ALA A 367 -13.64 17.49 -10.74
N ASN A 368 -13.56 16.19 -10.98
CA ASN A 368 -14.52 15.48 -11.81
C ASN A 368 -15.19 14.38 -11.01
N ALA A 369 -16.51 14.26 -11.18
CA ALA A 369 -17.29 13.19 -10.60
C ALA A 369 -18.22 12.57 -11.66
N CYS A 370 -18.47 11.28 -11.53
CA CYS A 370 -19.40 10.53 -12.38
C CYS A 370 -20.41 9.82 -11.50
N LEU A 371 -21.69 10.14 -11.67
CA LEU A 371 -22.79 9.50 -10.96
C LEU A 371 -23.38 8.45 -11.90
N LYS A 372 -23.25 7.18 -11.55
CA LYS A 372 -23.84 6.05 -12.27
C LYS A 372 -24.98 5.47 -11.46
N CYS A 373 -26.20 5.62 -11.94
CA CYS A 373 -27.39 5.05 -11.31
C CYS A 373 -27.71 3.69 -11.93
N VAL A 374 -27.82 2.66 -11.09
CA VAL A 374 -28.24 1.32 -11.45
C VAL A 374 -29.63 1.04 -10.87
N TYR A 375 -30.46 0.31 -11.62
CA TYR A 375 -31.82 -0.05 -11.22
C TYR A 375 -31.91 -1.52 -10.80
N PHE A 376 -32.70 -1.79 -9.77
CA PHE A 376 -33.03 -3.13 -9.29
C PHE A 376 -34.38 -3.55 -9.87
N PRO A 377 -34.41 -4.42 -10.90
CA PRO A 377 -35.66 -4.84 -11.52
C PRO A 377 -36.46 -5.79 -10.62
N PHE A 378 -37.72 -5.99 -10.98
CA PHE A 378 -38.56 -7.06 -10.47
C PHE A 378 -38.45 -8.25 -11.42
N ILE A 379 -37.93 -9.39 -10.95
CA ILE A 379 -37.67 -10.58 -11.78
C ILE A 379 -38.26 -11.81 -11.08
N GLU A 380 -39.01 -12.63 -11.84
CA GLU A 380 -39.59 -13.91 -11.39
C GLU A 380 -40.37 -13.81 -10.07
N GLY A 381 -41.18 -12.76 -9.91
CA GLY A 381 -42.04 -12.62 -8.73
C GLY A 381 -41.36 -12.04 -7.49
N LYS A 382 -40.07 -11.65 -7.57
CA LYS A 382 -39.31 -11.09 -6.44
C LYS A 382 -38.55 -9.83 -6.84
N GLU A 383 -38.44 -8.86 -5.92
CA GLU A 383 -37.60 -7.69 -6.18
C GLU A 383 -36.11 -8.05 -6.06
N ASN A 384 -35.29 -7.61 -7.01
CA ASN A 384 -33.85 -7.88 -6.94
C ASN A 384 -33.19 -7.29 -5.69
N ILE A 385 -33.72 -6.19 -5.15
CA ILE A 385 -33.25 -5.66 -3.87
C ILE A 385 -33.54 -6.60 -2.70
N GLU A 386 -34.66 -7.33 -2.70
CA GLU A 386 -34.91 -8.37 -1.69
C GLU A 386 -33.90 -9.50 -1.85
N ARG A 387 -33.57 -9.90 -3.08
CA ARG A 387 -32.50 -10.89 -3.35
C ARG A 387 -31.13 -10.40 -2.83
N ILE A 388 -30.83 -9.10 -2.99
CA ILE A 388 -29.60 -8.49 -2.45
C ILE A 388 -29.61 -8.56 -0.92
N LEU A 389 -30.69 -8.12 -0.28
CA LEU A 389 -30.81 -8.09 1.18
C LEU A 389 -30.72 -9.49 1.79
N ASP A 390 -31.35 -10.49 1.17
CA ASP A 390 -31.28 -11.88 1.64
C ASP A 390 -29.86 -12.44 1.56
N LYS A 391 -29.13 -12.18 0.47
CA LYS A 391 -27.73 -12.59 0.33
C LYS A 391 -26.84 -11.91 1.38
N LEU A 392 -26.97 -10.59 1.54
CA LEU A 392 -26.19 -9.83 2.53
C LEU A 392 -26.52 -10.24 3.98
N GLY A 393 -27.77 -10.65 4.25
CA GLY A 393 -28.19 -11.21 5.53
C GLY A 393 -27.56 -12.57 5.80
N ALA A 394 -27.57 -13.47 4.81
CA ALA A 394 -26.96 -14.80 4.91
C ALA A 394 -25.43 -14.74 5.11
N GLU A 395 -24.77 -13.75 4.50
CA GLU A 395 -23.32 -13.52 4.59
C GLU A 395 -22.90 -12.86 5.92
N GLY A 396 -23.85 -12.53 6.80
CA GLY A 396 -23.56 -12.00 8.13
C GLY A 396 -22.90 -10.62 8.12
N SER A 397 -23.21 -9.77 7.12
CA SER A 397 -22.63 -8.44 6.87
C SER A 397 -22.74 -7.43 8.05
N GLY A 398 -23.30 -7.83 9.19
CA GLY A 398 -23.27 -7.08 10.46
C GLY A 398 -24.26 -5.93 10.52
N ILE A 399 -24.81 -5.51 9.38
CA ILE A 399 -25.78 -4.41 9.29
C ILE A 399 -27.15 -5.01 8.97
N LEU A 400 -28.08 -4.89 9.93
CA LEU A 400 -29.51 -5.17 9.72
C LEU A 400 -30.10 -4.06 8.84
N VAL A 401 -29.82 -4.13 7.54
CA VAL A 401 -30.44 -3.27 6.53
C VAL A 401 -31.72 -3.91 6.03
N ASN A 402 -32.75 -3.08 5.88
CA ASN A 402 -34.00 -3.43 5.23
C ASN A 402 -34.18 -2.58 3.97
N PHE A 403 -35.29 -2.76 3.27
CA PHE A 403 -35.57 -2.03 2.03
C PHE A 403 -35.48 -0.50 2.17
N GLU A 404 -35.86 0.06 3.32
CA GLU A 404 -35.87 1.50 3.55
C GLU A 404 -34.51 2.03 4.02
N THR A 405 -33.78 1.25 4.81
CA THR A 405 -32.49 1.64 5.39
C THR A 405 -31.29 1.32 4.51
N PHE A 406 -31.47 0.52 3.45
CA PHE A 406 -30.41 0.22 2.50
C PHE A 406 -29.87 1.51 1.85
N SER A 407 -28.56 1.74 2.00
CA SER A 407 -27.89 2.91 1.44
C SER A 407 -27.99 2.92 -0.08
N ARG A 408 -28.47 4.04 -0.64
CA ARG A 408 -28.67 4.20 -2.08
C ARG A 408 -27.51 4.89 -2.78
N VAL A 409 -26.47 5.25 -2.04
CA VAL A 409 -25.31 5.94 -2.59
C VAL A 409 -24.03 5.35 -2.03
N SER A 410 -23.16 4.91 -2.92
CA SER A 410 -21.81 4.45 -2.60
C SER A 410 -20.80 5.36 -3.29
N ILE A 411 -19.80 5.84 -2.55
CA ILE A 411 -18.82 6.80 -3.05
C ILE A 411 -17.48 6.11 -3.22
N ARG A 412 -16.88 6.27 -4.39
CA ARG A 412 -15.56 5.75 -4.73
C ARG A 412 -14.67 6.91 -5.11
N ARG A 413 -13.47 6.96 -4.53
CA ARG A 413 -12.42 7.88 -4.92
C ARG A 413 -11.33 7.12 -5.67
N LEU A 414 -11.06 7.52 -6.90
CA LEU A 414 -10.09 6.85 -7.77
C LEU A 414 -10.36 5.34 -7.83
N GLY A 415 -11.63 4.93 -7.99
CA GLY A 415 -12.06 3.54 -7.99
C GLY A 415 -12.09 2.80 -6.64
N ARG A 416 -11.47 3.33 -5.57
CA ARG A 416 -11.52 2.73 -4.21
C ARG A 416 -12.78 3.20 -3.48
N LEU A 417 -13.56 2.27 -2.92
CA LEU A 417 -14.72 2.60 -2.08
C LEU A 417 -14.28 3.34 -0.81
N LEU A 418 -15.08 4.31 -0.40
CA LEU A 418 -15.00 4.94 0.92
C LEU A 418 -16.11 4.31 1.79
N PRO A 419 -15.79 3.35 2.66
CA PRO A 419 -16.79 2.49 3.31
C PRO A 419 -17.73 3.27 4.24
N ASP A 420 -17.26 4.36 4.84
CA ASP A 420 -18.05 5.18 5.78
C ASP A 420 -18.83 6.31 5.08
N ALA A 421 -18.52 6.60 3.81
CA ALA A 421 -19.20 7.61 3.02
C ALA A 421 -20.50 7.06 2.40
N ARG A 422 -21.41 6.57 3.26
CA ARG A 422 -22.69 5.97 2.88
C ARG A 422 -23.81 6.97 3.00
N TRP A 423 -24.39 7.39 1.87
CA TRP A 423 -25.56 8.27 1.92
C TRP A 423 -26.85 7.47 1.76
N ALA A 424 -27.88 7.88 2.49
CA ALA A 424 -29.19 7.25 2.42
C ALA A 424 -29.75 7.37 1.01
N CYS A 425 -29.77 8.58 0.43
CA CYS A 425 -30.21 8.81 -0.94
C CYS A 425 -29.70 10.15 -1.50
N LEU A 426 -29.80 10.34 -2.82
CA LEU A 426 -29.55 11.65 -3.43
C LEU A 426 -30.75 12.58 -3.21
N PRO A 427 -30.56 13.92 -3.17
CA PRO A 427 -31.67 14.86 -3.05
C PRO A 427 -32.77 14.68 -4.11
N SER A 428 -32.41 14.27 -5.32
CA SER A 428 -33.35 13.99 -6.42
C SER A 428 -34.18 12.71 -6.22
N MET A 429 -33.78 11.83 -5.31
CA MET A 429 -34.50 10.60 -4.95
C MET A 429 -35.51 10.82 -3.83
N GLU A 430 -35.42 11.94 -3.11
CA GLU A 430 -36.34 12.25 -2.02
C GLU A 430 -37.69 12.78 -2.52
N CYS A 431 -38.74 11.98 -2.35
CA CYS A 431 -40.10 12.39 -2.70
C CYS A 431 -40.74 13.26 -1.60
N ARG A 432 -40.32 14.54 -1.49
CA ARG A 432 -40.82 15.45 -0.42
C ARG A 432 -42.22 16.05 -0.67
N TYR A 433 -42.77 16.04 -1.90
CA TYR A 433 -43.93 16.88 -2.25
C TYR A 433 -45.05 16.22 -3.08
N ARG A 434 -45.20 14.88 -3.07
CA ARG A 434 -46.24 14.22 -3.90
C ARG A 434 -47.21 13.42 -3.03
N LYS A 435 -48.51 13.71 -3.13
CA LYS A 435 -49.63 12.97 -2.49
C LYS A 435 -50.38 12.12 -3.52
N GLY A 436 -50.94 10.97 -3.10
CA GLY A 436 -51.74 10.06 -3.92
C GLY A 436 -50.98 8.81 -4.44
N ASP A 437 -51.68 7.84 -5.02
CA ASP A 437 -51.14 6.51 -5.38
C ASP A 437 -49.96 6.57 -6.36
N LYS A 438 -49.98 7.50 -7.32
CA LYS A 438 -48.86 7.73 -8.24
C LYS A 438 -47.58 8.16 -7.50
N ALA A 439 -47.72 8.88 -6.39
CA ALA A 439 -46.60 9.30 -5.56
C ALA A 439 -45.97 8.12 -4.81
N HIS A 440 -46.80 7.20 -4.29
CA HIS A 440 -46.32 5.97 -3.64
C HIS A 440 -45.57 5.07 -4.61
N LEU A 441 -46.08 4.90 -5.84
CA LEU A 441 -45.40 4.14 -6.89
C LEU A 441 -44.04 4.76 -7.24
N LEU A 442 -43.99 6.08 -7.44
CA LEU A 442 -42.74 6.81 -7.71
C LEU A 442 -41.74 6.69 -6.55
N LYS A 443 -42.20 6.82 -5.30
CA LYS A 443 -41.36 6.64 -4.11
C LYS A 443 -40.72 5.25 -4.08
N ARG A 444 -41.51 4.20 -4.36
CA ARG A 444 -40.99 2.83 -4.45
C ARG A 444 -39.99 2.66 -5.60
N CYS A 445 -40.23 3.28 -6.76
CA CYS A 445 -39.28 3.28 -7.87
C CYS A 445 -37.94 3.97 -7.54
N CYS A 446 -37.96 5.09 -6.81
CA CYS A 446 -36.72 5.75 -6.35
C CYS A 446 -35.92 4.85 -5.39
N LEU A 447 -36.61 4.05 -4.57
CA LEU A 447 -36.02 3.04 -3.70
C LEU A 447 -35.64 1.74 -4.43
N ARG A 448 -35.69 1.70 -5.76
CA ARG A 448 -35.11 0.62 -6.58
C ARG A 448 -33.86 1.07 -7.32
N VAL A 449 -33.30 2.21 -6.95
CA VAL A 449 -32.08 2.74 -7.57
C VAL A 449 -30.95 2.74 -6.54
N LYS A 450 -29.73 2.44 -7.01
CA LYS A 450 -28.50 2.74 -6.29
C LYS A 450 -27.58 3.56 -7.18
N CYS A 451 -26.93 4.56 -6.62
CA CYS A 451 -26.01 5.45 -7.29
C CYS A 451 -24.58 5.16 -6.82
N PHE A 452 -23.69 4.91 -7.77
CA PHE A 452 -22.25 4.91 -7.54
C PHE A 452 -21.69 6.27 -7.95
N ILE A 453 -21.03 6.97 -7.02
CA ILE A 453 -20.36 8.24 -7.27
C ILE A 453 -18.87 7.97 -7.39
N ASP A 454 -18.34 8.06 -8.59
CA ASP A 454 -16.91 7.96 -8.85
C ASP A 454 -16.29 9.35 -8.88
N THR A 455 -15.28 9.60 -8.06
CA THR A 455 -14.57 10.89 -8.01
C THR A 455 -13.11 10.73 -8.37
N ASP A 456 -12.55 11.71 -9.06
CA ASP A 456 -11.10 11.80 -9.30
C ASP A 456 -10.34 12.37 -8.09
N ALA A 457 -9.04 12.63 -8.26
CA ALA A 457 -8.21 13.17 -7.18
C ALA A 457 -8.50 14.64 -6.84
N GLY A 458 -9.38 15.33 -7.57
CA GLY A 458 -9.79 16.70 -7.26
C GLY A 458 -10.57 16.79 -5.95
N PHE A 459 -11.21 15.69 -5.54
CA PHE A 459 -11.85 15.52 -4.24
C PHE A 459 -10.87 14.93 -3.22
N ASN A 460 -10.93 15.45 -1.99
CA ASN A 460 -10.10 14.98 -0.88
C ASN A 460 -10.98 14.17 0.10
N PRO A 461 -10.58 12.95 0.49
CA PRO A 461 -11.22 12.24 1.58
C PRO A 461 -10.69 12.77 2.92
N THR A 462 -11.26 12.27 4.02
CA THR A 462 -10.64 12.38 5.35
C THR A 462 -9.31 11.59 5.39
N PRO A 463 -8.46 11.80 6.41
CA PRO A 463 -7.21 11.05 6.55
C PRO A 463 -7.36 9.53 6.61
N SER A 464 -8.47 9.02 7.18
CA SER A 464 -8.80 7.59 7.32
C SER A 464 -9.38 6.95 6.03
N LYS A 465 -9.73 7.77 5.04
CA LYS A 465 -10.32 7.39 3.73
C LYS A 465 -11.62 6.61 3.80
#